data_AF-A0A915DJE2-F1
#
_entry.id   AF-A0A915DJE2-F1
#
_cell.length_a   1.000
_cell.length_b   1.000
_cell.length_c   1.000
_cell.angle_alpha   90.00
_cell.angle_beta   90.00
_cell.angle_gamma   90.00
#
_symmetry.space_group_name_H-M   'P 1'
#
loop_
_entity.id
_entity.type
_entity.pdbx_description
1 polymer ?
#
loop_
_entity_poly.entity_id
_entity_poly.type
_entity_poly.pdbx_seq_one_letter_code
_entity_poly.pdbx_strand_id
1 'polypeptide(L)'
;MGFAQMDSKARAVPGYATIRPQDNSSSVDDRQTEVQRRVRALKKYQLESIDLESKFYHRVHELEKENQPLFNAINLKREAVVVGEHEPADEECDVPLIRNLDEDELQKLESNSPIEGTPSRERRDFGSML
;
A
#
# COMPACT_ATOMS: atom_id res chain seq x y z
N MET A 1 13.36 8.98 -38.72
CA MET A 1 14.05 8.03 -37.82
C MET A 1 14.87 8.84 -36.84
N GLY A 2 14.61 8.70 -35.54
CA GLY A 2 15.33 9.43 -34.49
C GLY A 2 14.71 9.18 -33.13
N PHE A 3 14.87 7.95 -32.61
CA PHE A 3 14.52 7.65 -31.23
C PHE A 3 15.58 8.30 -30.34
N ALA A 4 15.16 9.32 -29.57
CA ALA A 4 15.99 9.95 -28.57
C ALA A 4 16.38 8.91 -27.50
N GLN A 5 17.68 8.79 -27.27
CA GLN A 5 18.31 7.99 -26.24
C GLN A 5 17.73 8.41 -24.87
N MET A 6 16.90 7.55 -24.27
CA MET A 6 16.48 7.73 -22.88
C MET A 6 17.64 7.31 -21.98
N ASP A 7 18.29 8.30 -21.35
CA ASP A 7 19.29 8.08 -20.32
C ASP A 7 18.67 7.32 -19.15
N SER A 8 19.09 6.08 -18.97
CA SER A 8 18.69 5.17 -17.90
C SER A 8 19.30 5.58 -16.55
N LYS A 9 19.01 6.79 -16.07
CA LYS A 9 19.29 7.16 -14.69
C LYS A 9 18.17 6.61 -13.82
N ALA A 10 18.39 5.39 -13.32
CA ALA A 10 17.60 4.78 -12.27
C ALA A 10 17.42 5.79 -11.11
N ARG A 11 16.20 6.28 -10.95
CA ARG A 11 15.82 7.16 -9.83
C ARG A 11 15.92 6.32 -8.57
N ALA A 12 16.96 6.55 -7.76
CA ALA A 12 17.12 5.88 -6.48
C ALA A 12 15.91 6.20 -5.59
N VAL A 13 15.18 5.16 -5.17
CA VAL A 13 14.11 5.29 -4.19
C VAL A 13 14.77 5.52 -2.81
N PRO A 14 14.48 6.62 -2.10
CA PRO A 14 15.08 6.88 -0.80
C PRO A 14 14.58 5.84 0.22
N GLY A 15 15.50 5.09 0.84
CA GLY A 15 15.18 4.19 1.96
C GLY A 15 15.48 2.70 1.72
N TYR A 16 15.70 2.27 0.48
CA TYR A 16 16.22 0.92 0.22
C TYR A 16 17.75 0.97 0.08
N ALA A 17 18.45 0.30 0.98
CA ALA A 17 19.90 0.17 0.93
C ALA A 17 20.31 -0.53 -0.38
N THR A 18 20.93 0.20 -1.30
CA THR A 18 21.56 -0.39 -2.49
C THR A 18 22.69 -1.28 -2.02
N ILE A 19 22.53 -2.60 -2.10
CA ILE A 19 23.57 -3.58 -1.82
C ILE A 19 24.67 -3.36 -2.86
N ARG A 20 25.71 -2.61 -2.49
CA ARG A 20 26.92 -2.46 -3.32
C ARG A 20 27.59 -3.84 -3.44
N PRO A 21 27.95 -4.31 -4.65
CA PRO A 21 28.76 -5.50 -4.79
C PRO A 21 30.10 -5.26 -4.09
N GLN A 22 30.40 -6.03 -3.05
CA GLN A 22 31.70 -5.97 -2.38
C GLN A 22 32.67 -6.85 -3.17
N ASP A 23 33.65 -6.23 -3.84
CA ASP A 23 34.76 -6.94 -4.47
C ASP A 23 35.73 -7.42 -3.39
N ASN A 24 35.72 -8.72 -3.12
CA ASN A 24 36.61 -9.35 -2.14
C ASN A 24 37.77 -10.04 -2.88
N SER A 25 38.81 -9.28 -3.26
CA SER A 25 39.86 -9.71 -4.20
C SER A 25 41.23 -10.00 -3.58
N SER A 26 41.34 -10.51 -2.34
CA SER A 26 42.63 -10.88 -1.75
C SER A 26 42.84 -12.40 -1.56
N SER A 27 43.82 -12.90 -2.31
CA SER A 27 44.57 -14.18 -2.18
C SER A 27 43.81 -15.52 -2.12
N VAL A 28 43.36 -15.91 -3.31
CA VAL A 28 43.03 -17.22 -3.94
C VAL A 28 43.43 -18.61 -3.41
N ASP A 29 43.91 -18.85 -2.19
CA ASP A 29 44.55 -20.15 -1.89
C ASP A 29 43.51 -21.29 -1.73
N ASP A 30 43.68 -22.40 -2.46
CA ASP A 30 42.77 -23.53 -2.79
C ASP A 30 41.46 -23.74 -1.99
N ARG A 31 41.44 -23.50 -0.68
CA ARG A 31 40.23 -23.46 0.18
C ARG A 31 39.19 -22.46 -0.30
N GLN A 32 39.64 -21.37 -0.92
CA GLN A 32 38.73 -20.37 -1.48
C GLN A 32 37.91 -20.93 -2.66
N THR A 33 38.38 -21.96 -3.36
CA THR A 33 37.60 -22.58 -4.46
C THR A 33 36.36 -23.31 -3.93
N GLU A 34 36.46 -24.05 -2.83
CA GLU A 34 35.31 -24.71 -2.20
C GLU A 34 34.32 -23.69 -1.64
N VAL A 35 34.82 -22.67 -0.95
CA VAL A 35 33.99 -21.59 -0.40
C VAL A 35 33.29 -20.83 -1.53
N GLN A 36 33.99 -20.51 -2.62
CA GLN A 36 33.40 -19.87 -3.79
C GLN A 36 32.35 -20.76 -4.47
N ARG A 37 32.56 -22.08 -4.54
CA ARG A 37 31.54 -23.02 -5.07
C ARG A 37 30.28 -23.03 -4.20
N ARG A 38 30.44 -23.03 -2.86
CA ARG A 38 29.29 -22.93 -1.93
C ARG A 38 28.56 -21.61 -2.09
N VAL A 39 29.28 -20.49 -2.17
CA VAL A 39 28.68 -19.16 -2.39
C VAL A 39 27.94 -19.09 -3.74
N ARG A 40 28.49 -19.68 -4.80
CA ARG A 40 27.80 -19.76 -6.11
C ARG A 40 26.52 -20.61 -6.03
N ALA A 41 26.54 -21.72 -5.29
CA ALA A 41 25.34 -22.53 -5.07
C ALA A 41 24.28 -21.76 -4.26
N LEU A 42 24.69 -21.06 -3.20
CA LEU A 42 23.79 -20.21 -2.41
C LEU A 42 23.17 -19.09 -3.27
N LYS A 43 23.95 -18.46 -4.15
CA LYS A 43 23.42 -17.48 -5.10
C LYS A 43 22.36 -18.08 -6.02
N LYS A 44 22.56 -19.31 -6.50
CA LYS A 44 21.56 -20.00 -7.32
C LYS A 44 20.26 -20.24 -6.54
N TYR A 45 20.34 -20.74 -5.31
CA TYR A 45 19.16 -20.95 -4.47
C TYR A 45 18.45 -19.64 -4.13
N GLN A 46 19.19 -18.54 -3.95
CA GLN A 46 18.60 -17.23 -3.73
C GLN A 46 17.80 -16.77 -4.96
N LEU A 47 18.31 -16.99 -6.18
CA LEU A 47 17.58 -16.66 -7.40
C LEU A 47 16.30 -17.50 -7.52
N GLU A 48 16.36 -18.79 -7.22
CA GLU A 48 15.17 -19.66 -7.19
C GLU A 48 14.13 -19.19 -6.14
N SER A 49 14.60 -18.70 -4.98
CA SER A 49 13.72 -18.09 -3.97
C SER A 49 13.05 -16.82 -4.48
N ILE A 50 13.79 -15.94 -5.15
CA ILE A 50 13.25 -14.70 -5.72
C ILE A 50 12.20 -15.00 -6.79
N ASP A 51 12.42 -16.01 -7.64
CA ASP A 51 11.45 -16.43 -8.65
C ASP A 51 10.14 -16.93 -8.00
N LEU A 52 10.25 -17.63 -6.86
CA LEU A 52 9.10 -18.08 -6.10
C LEU A 52 8.36 -16.92 -5.42
N GLU A 53 9.10 -15.97 -4.84
CA GLU A 53 8.54 -14.74 -4.27
C GLU A 53 7.81 -13.91 -5.33
N SER A 54 8.36 -13.78 -6.54
CA SER A 54 7.71 -13.09 -7.65
C SER A 54 6.33 -13.70 -7.95
N LYS A 55 6.24 -15.03 -8.03
CA LYS A 55 4.97 -15.73 -8.24
C LYS A 55 4.00 -15.51 -7.08
N PHE A 56 4.48 -15.51 -5.85
CA PHE A 56 3.69 -15.22 -4.67
C PHE A 56 3.08 -13.81 -4.75
N TYR A 57 3.89 -12.78 -4.99
CA TYR A 57 3.41 -11.39 -5.09
C TYR A 57 2.50 -11.17 -6.29
N HIS A 58 2.72 -11.86 -7.41
CA HIS A 58 1.77 -11.87 -8.52
C HIS A 58 0.39 -12.38 -8.09
N ARG A 59 0.34 -13.47 -7.33
CA ARG A 59 -0.92 -14.04 -6.86
C ARG A 59 -1.61 -13.15 -5.81
N VAL A 60 -0.84 -12.52 -4.92
CA VAL A 60 -1.38 -11.54 -3.96
C VAL A 60 -2.00 -10.36 -4.71
N HIS A 61 -1.35 -9.83 -5.74
CA HIS A 61 -1.87 -8.73 -6.55
C HIS A 61 -3.17 -9.09 -7.28
N GLU A 62 -3.27 -10.32 -7.81
CA GLU A 62 -4.53 -10.81 -8.39
C GLU A 62 -5.66 -10.82 -7.35
N LEU A 63 -5.36 -11.28 -6.13
CA LEU A 63 -6.31 -11.29 -5.04
C LEU A 63 -6.71 -9.88 -4.59
N GLU A 64 -5.75 -8.96 -4.52
CA GLU A 64 -6.02 -7.54 -4.22
C GLU A 64 -6.95 -6.93 -5.28
N LYS A 65 -6.71 -7.21 -6.56
CA LYS A 65 -7.58 -6.77 -7.66
C LYS A 65 -9.00 -7.35 -7.57
N GLU A 66 -9.12 -8.63 -7.20
CA GLU A 66 -10.43 -9.28 -7.02
C GLU A 66 -11.23 -8.63 -5.87
N ASN A 67 -10.56 -8.22 -4.80
CA ASN A 67 -11.21 -7.60 -3.64
C ASN A 67 -11.42 -6.08 -3.78
N GLN A 68 -10.64 -5.42 -4.63
CA GLN A 68 -10.77 -3.98 -4.92
C GLN A 68 -12.20 -3.53 -5.24
N PRO A 69 -13.00 -4.20 -6.10
CA PRO A 69 -14.38 -3.78 -6.36
C PRO A 69 -15.30 -3.86 -5.13
N LEU A 70 -15.09 -4.83 -4.23
CA LEU A 70 -15.87 -4.96 -2.99
C LEU A 70 -15.62 -3.78 -2.06
N PHE A 71 -14.35 -3.40 -1.89
CA PHE A 71 -13.98 -2.21 -1.13
C PHE A 71 -14.48 -0.93 -1.80
N ASN A 72 -14.38 -0.84 -3.12
CA ASN A 72 -14.89 0.31 -3.87
C ASN A 72 -16.40 0.48 -3.66
N ALA A 73 -17.18 -0.60 -3.66
CA ALA A 73 -18.62 -0.53 -3.41
C ALA A 73 -18.93 0.05 -2.01
N ILE A 74 -18.18 -0.37 -0.98
CA ILE A 74 -18.31 0.17 0.38
C ILE A 74 -17.88 1.64 0.42
N ASN A 75 -16.78 1.98 -0.25
CA ASN A 75 -16.26 3.35 -0.28
C ASN A 75 -17.20 4.32 -1.01
N LEU A 76 -17.88 3.87 -2.07
CA LEU A 76 -18.90 4.66 -2.74
C LEU A 76 -20.10 4.92 -1.83
N LYS A 77 -20.56 3.92 -1.06
CA LYS A 77 -21.61 4.14 -0.05
C LYS A 77 -21.18 5.18 0.99
N ARG A 78 -19.93 5.09 1.45
CA ARG A 78 -19.36 6.08 2.37
C ARG A 78 -19.28 7.48 1.74
N GLU A 79 -18.89 7.57 0.47
CA GLU A 79 -18.86 8.85 -0.25
C GLU A 79 -20.25 9.47 -0.33
N ALA A 80 -21.28 8.67 -0.66
CA ALA A 80 -22.67 9.16 -0.71
C ALA A 80 -23.14 9.74 0.62
N VAL A 81 -22.79 9.10 1.76
CA VAL A 81 -23.09 9.61 3.11
C VAL A 81 -22.30 10.89 3.41
N VAL A 82 -21.00 10.93 3.10
CA VAL A 82 -20.14 12.09 3.39
C VAL A 82 -20.50 13.32 2.57
N VAL A 83 -20.94 13.12 1.32
CA VAL A 83 -21.38 14.22 0.43
C VAL A 83 -22.82 14.66 0.78
N GLY A 84 -23.57 13.84 1.51
CA GLY A 84 -24.99 14.09 1.84
C GLY A 84 -25.95 13.76 0.70
N GLU A 85 -25.53 12.91 -0.26
CA GLU A 85 -26.40 12.37 -1.31
C GLU A 85 -27.27 11.21 -0.78
N HIS A 86 -26.82 10.51 0.26
CA HIS A 86 -27.55 9.44 0.96
C HIS A 86 -27.61 9.74 2.46
N GLU A 87 -28.82 9.84 2.99
CA GLU A 87 -29.05 9.92 4.44
C GLU A 87 -29.06 8.50 5.02
N PRO A 88 -28.17 8.16 5.97
CA PRO A 88 -28.13 6.82 6.57
C PRO A 88 -29.47 6.46 7.21
N ALA A 89 -29.96 5.24 6.94
CA ALA A 89 -31.13 4.72 7.62
C ALA A 89 -30.78 4.32 9.07
N ASP A 90 -31.78 4.28 9.96
CA ASP A 90 -31.57 3.88 11.37
C ASP A 90 -30.88 2.51 11.51
N GLU A 91 -31.14 1.57 10.58
CA GLU A 91 -30.51 0.25 10.51
C GLU A 91 -29.01 0.28 10.15
N GLU A 92 -28.52 1.36 9.53
CA GLU A 92 -27.10 1.55 9.20
C GLU A 92 -26.33 2.22 10.36
N CYS A 93 -27.04 2.66 11.40
CA CYS A 93 -26.53 3.41 12.55
C CYS A 93 -26.42 2.57 13.84
N ASP A 94 -26.45 1.24 13.73
CA ASP A 94 -26.40 0.33 14.89
C ASP A 94 -25.05 0.30 15.62
N VAL A 95 -24.01 0.91 15.05
CA VAL A 95 -22.66 0.94 15.64
C VAL A 95 -22.51 2.19 16.50
N PRO A 96 -22.12 2.07 17.78
CA PRO A 96 -21.95 3.23 18.65
C PRO A 96 -20.88 4.16 18.10
N LEU A 97 -21.15 5.47 18.18
CA LEU A 97 -20.25 6.52 17.70
C LEU A 97 -18.83 6.38 18.24
N ILE A 98 -18.71 5.97 19.51
CA ILE A 98 -17.44 5.68 20.18
C ILE A 98 -17.58 4.36 20.94
N ARG A 99 -16.78 3.37 20.54
CA ARG A 99 -16.85 1.98 21.04
C ARG A 99 -16.59 1.80 22.55
N ASN A 100 -15.94 2.75 23.22
CA ASN A 100 -15.47 2.62 24.61
C ASN A 100 -16.08 3.67 25.57
N LEU A 101 -17.23 4.25 25.23
CA LEU A 101 -17.95 5.15 26.11
C LEU A 101 -19.19 4.47 26.65
N ASP A 102 -19.55 4.82 27.87
CA ASP A 102 -20.84 4.42 28.45
C ASP A 102 -21.97 5.22 27.80
N GLU A 103 -23.19 4.68 27.84
CA GLU A 103 -24.36 5.23 27.13
C GLU A 103 -24.69 6.68 27.56
N ASP A 104 -24.49 6.99 28.85
CA ASP A 104 -24.64 8.34 29.41
C ASP A 104 -23.59 9.35 28.88
N GLU A 105 -22.40 8.87 28.50
CA GLU A 105 -21.32 9.70 27.93
C GLU A 105 -21.52 9.90 26.42
N LEU A 106 -22.01 8.88 25.72
CA LEU A 106 -22.43 8.97 24.32
C LEU A 106 -23.55 10.00 24.13
N GLN A 107 -24.61 9.93 24.95
CA GLN A 107 -25.75 10.85 24.86
C GLN A 107 -25.34 12.32 25.08
N LYS A 108 -24.37 12.57 25.97
CA LYS A 108 -23.81 13.92 26.19
C LYS A 108 -23.01 14.44 24.99
N LEU A 109 -22.40 13.56 24.20
CA LEU A 109 -21.65 13.97 23.01
C LEU A 109 -22.58 14.25 21.84
N GLU A 110 -23.60 13.43 21.65
CA GLU A 110 -24.61 13.60 20.59
C GLU A 110 -25.40 14.91 20.77
N SER A 111 -25.79 15.23 22.01
CA SER A 111 -26.54 16.45 22.34
C SER A 111 -25.76 17.76 22.23
N ASN A 112 -24.42 17.72 22.20
CA ASN A 112 -23.56 18.90 22.20
C ASN A 112 -23.12 19.38 20.80
N SER A 113 -23.66 18.84 19.71
CA SER A 113 -23.30 19.25 18.35
C SER A 113 -23.97 20.59 17.93
N PRO A 114 -23.21 21.64 17.54
CA PRO A 114 -23.80 22.85 16.98
C PRO A 114 -24.31 22.61 15.55
N ILE A 115 -25.62 22.66 15.35
CA ILE A 115 -26.26 22.56 14.03
C ILE A 115 -26.52 23.98 13.50
N GLU A 116 -25.61 24.56 12.70
CA GLU A 116 -25.96 25.62 11.73
C GLU A 116 -25.03 25.58 10.49
N GLY A 117 -25.63 25.76 9.31
CA GLY A 117 -25.10 25.39 8.01
C GLY A 117 -23.77 26.06 7.63
N THR A 118 -22.79 25.24 7.26
CA THR A 118 -21.58 25.71 6.58
C THR A 118 -21.75 25.47 5.07
N PRO A 119 -21.45 26.47 4.22
CA PRO A 119 -21.69 26.36 2.77
C PRO A 119 -20.78 25.28 2.16
N SER A 120 -21.37 24.47 1.26
CA SER A 120 -20.72 23.37 0.55
C SER A 120 -19.41 23.83 -0.10
N ARG A 121 -18.29 23.38 0.45
CA ARG A 121 -16.95 23.63 -0.10
C ARG A 121 -16.82 22.85 -1.42
N GLU A 122 -16.54 23.55 -2.52
CA GLU A 122 -16.39 22.98 -3.86
C GLU A 122 -15.51 21.73 -3.88
N ARG A 123 -15.94 20.68 -4.62
CA ARG A 123 -15.19 19.44 -4.83
C ARG A 123 -13.78 19.78 -5.31
N ARG A 124 -12.78 19.50 -4.49
CA ARG A 124 -11.38 19.53 -4.94
C ARG A 124 -11.12 18.27 -5.74
N ASP A 125 -11.07 18.41 -7.07
CA ASP A 125 -10.67 17.33 -7.97
C ASP A 125 -9.21 16.92 -7.69
N PHE A 126 -9.03 15.78 -7.03
CA PHE A 126 -7.71 15.14 -6.85
C PHE A 126 -7.31 14.28 -8.05
N GLY A 127 -8.10 14.29 -9.13
CA GLY A 127 -7.89 13.49 -10.33
C GLY A 127 -6.86 14.07 -11.30
N SER A 128 -5.57 14.06 -10.94
CA SER A 128 -4.47 14.15 -11.94
C SER A 128 -3.10 13.63 -11.46
N MET A 129 -3.03 12.87 -10.37
CA MET A 129 -1.75 12.45 -9.77
C MET A 129 -1.52 10.93 -9.71
N LEU A 130 -1.96 10.20 -10.74
CA LEU A 130 -1.47 8.86 -11.06
C LEU A 130 -1.05 8.79 -12.53
#